data_AF-A0A2D8RNP7-F1
#
_entry.id   AF-A0A2D8RNP7-F1
#
_cell.length_a   1.000
_cell.length_b   1.000
_cell.length_c   1.000
_cell.angle_alpha   90.00
_cell.angle_beta   90.00
_cell.angle_gamma   90.00
#
_symmetry.space_group_name_H-M   'P 1'
#
loop_
_entity.id
_entity.type
_entity.pdbx_description
1 polymer ?
#
loop_
_entity_poly.entity_id
_entity_poly.type
_entity_poly.pdbx_seq_one_letter_code
_entity_poly.pdbx_strand_id
1 'polypeptide(L)'
;MTLFAIIQRFSFHLLLGIAFVFSAFASDSRPNILFIITDQHHAKMLSAAGNPYLKTRALDSIAESGIRFTNAYATNPVCMPSRLSMSTGMMPGRFGVFNNGMEATIPEEVTANSLGKLMKRAGYATFYGGKTHL
;
A
#
# COMPACT_ATOMS: atom_id res chain seq x y z
N MET A 1 -63.25 11.86 -4.50
CA MET A 1 -62.00 12.31 -5.16
C MET A 1 -60.81 12.41 -4.18
N THR A 2 -60.68 11.52 -3.20
CA THR A 2 -59.66 11.66 -2.13
C THR A 2 -58.86 10.39 -1.83
N LEU A 3 -59.31 9.20 -2.28
CA LEU A 3 -58.64 7.92 -2.00
C LEU A 3 -57.51 7.58 -3.00
N PHE A 4 -57.65 7.98 -4.27
CA PHE A 4 -56.64 7.73 -5.31
C PHE A 4 -55.33 8.54 -5.13
N ALA A 5 -55.40 9.70 -4.48
CA ALA A 5 -54.24 10.57 -4.26
C ALA A 5 -53.30 10.10 -3.12
N ILE A 6 -53.82 9.31 -2.17
CA ILE A 6 -53.05 8.79 -1.03
C ILE A 6 -52.19 7.59 -1.45
N ILE A 7 -52.72 6.73 -2.34
CA ILE A 7 -52.01 5.56 -2.85
C ILE A 7 -50.83 5.99 -3.76
N GLN A 8 -51.00 7.02 -4.59
CA GLN A 8 -49.91 7.55 -5.42
C GLN A 8 -48.78 8.22 -4.61
N ARG A 9 -49.07 8.80 -3.44
CA ARG A 9 -48.06 9.40 -2.55
C ARG A 9 -47.26 8.36 -1.77
N PHE A 10 -47.88 7.26 -1.36
CA PHE A 10 -47.18 6.15 -0.69
C PHE A 10 -46.22 5.39 -1.63
N SER A 11 -46.63 5.19 -2.89
CA SER A 11 -45.78 4.52 -3.89
C SER A 11 -44.52 5.33 -4.27
N PHE A 12 -44.59 6.66 -4.24
CA PHE A 12 -43.46 7.52 -4.61
C PHE A 12 -42.39 7.61 -3.51
N HIS A 13 -42.78 7.61 -2.23
CA HIS A 13 -41.84 7.61 -1.11
C HIS A 13 -41.16 6.24 -0.90
N LEU A 14 -41.84 5.14 -1.22
CA LEU A 14 -41.24 3.81 -1.19
C LEU A 14 -40.18 3.64 -2.30
N LEU A 15 -40.42 4.20 -3.50
CA LEU A 15 -39.45 4.20 -4.61
C LEU A 15 -38.23 5.10 -4.34
N LEU A 16 -38.42 6.27 -3.72
CA LEU A 16 -37.31 7.15 -3.30
C LEU A 16 -36.46 6.54 -2.17
N GLY A 17 -37.08 5.83 -1.22
CA GLY A 17 -36.36 5.12 -0.16
C GLY A 17 -35.48 3.99 -0.68
N ILE A 18 -35.95 3.23 -1.67
CA ILE A 18 -35.18 2.12 -2.28
C ILE A 18 -33.98 2.65 -3.08
N ALA A 19 -34.12 3.74 -3.82
CA ALA A 19 -33.00 4.37 -4.54
C ALA A 19 -31.91 4.91 -3.60
N PHE A 20 -32.28 5.41 -2.42
CA PHE A 20 -31.32 5.92 -1.43
C PHE A 20 -30.50 4.78 -0.78
N VAL A 21 -31.10 3.60 -0.58
CA VAL A 21 -30.41 2.43 -0.01
C VAL A 21 -29.39 1.84 -0.99
N PHE A 22 -29.65 1.89 -2.30
CA PHE A 22 -28.70 1.37 -3.31
C PHE A 22 -27.44 2.24 -3.47
N SER A 23 -27.52 3.56 -3.23
CA SER A 23 -26.34 4.43 -3.31
C SER A 23 -25.34 4.23 -2.16
N ALA A 24 -25.78 3.63 -1.04
CA ALA A 24 -24.93 3.41 0.13
C ALA A 24 -23.98 2.20 -0.01
N PHE A 25 -24.14 1.37 -1.04
CA PHE A 25 -23.31 0.20 -1.32
C PHE A 25 -22.45 0.36 -2.58
N ALA A 26 -22.08 1.58 -2.94
CA ALA A 26 -20.94 1.77 -3.83
C ALA A 26 -19.70 1.23 -3.10
N SER A 27 -19.30 0.00 -3.45
CA SER A 27 -18.02 -0.57 -3.02
C SER A 27 -16.93 0.44 -3.35
N ASP A 28 -16.20 0.93 -2.34
CA ASP A 28 -15.02 1.77 -2.57
C ASP A 28 -14.10 0.97 -3.49
N SER A 29 -13.95 1.43 -4.73
CA SER A 29 -13.20 0.72 -5.78
C SER A 29 -11.70 0.77 -5.55
N ARG A 30 -11.26 1.40 -4.46
CA ARG A 30 -9.86 1.55 -4.09
C ARG A 30 -9.36 0.29 -3.37
N PRO A 31 -8.26 -0.32 -3.83
CA PRO A 31 -7.73 -1.54 -3.23
C PRO A 31 -7.04 -1.25 -1.90
N ASN A 32 -7.13 -2.17 -0.94
CA ASN A 32 -6.25 -2.13 0.23
C ASN A 32 -4.82 -2.49 -0.20
N ILE A 33 -3.83 -1.74 0.30
CA ILE A 33 -2.41 -1.97 -0.02
C ILE A 33 -1.71 -2.55 1.21
N LEU A 34 -1.20 -3.77 1.08
CA LEU A 34 -0.34 -4.41 2.07
C LEU A 34 1.11 -4.41 1.57
N PHE A 35 1.97 -3.62 2.20
CA PHE A 35 3.39 -3.54 1.84
C PHE A 35 4.25 -4.33 2.84
N ILE A 36 4.80 -5.45 2.38
CA ILE A 36 5.60 -6.36 3.20
C ILE A 36 7.07 -6.22 2.80
N ILE A 37 7.94 -5.97 3.78
CA ILE A 37 9.39 -5.90 3.58
C ILE A 37 10.06 -6.85 4.57
N THR A 38 10.97 -7.68 4.05
CA THR A 38 11.87 -8.53 4.84
C THR A 38 13.26 -7.89 4.92
N ASP A 39 13.93 -7.96 6.08
CA ASP A 39 15.30 -7.46 6.22
C ASP A 39 16.30 -8.53 5.74
N GLN A 40 17.34 -8.10 5.02
CA GLN A 40 18.41 -8.96 4.48
C GLN A 40 17.93 -10.16 3.62
N HIS A 41 16.80 -10.03 2.92
CA HIS A 41 16.29 -11.11 2.06
C HIS A 41 17.03 -11.15 0.72
N HIS A 42 17.87 -12.16 0.53
CA HIS A 42 18.56 -12.39 -0.73
C HIS A 42 17.62 -12.93 -1.82
N ALA A 43 17.76 -12.48 -3.07
CA ALA A 43 16.85 -12.81 -4.18
C ALA A 43 16.67 -14.32 -4.45
N LYS A 44 17.67 -15.15 -4.10
CA LYS A 44 17.61 -16.62 -4.22
C LYS A 44 17.06 -17.34 -2.98
N MET A 45 16.64 -16.62 -1.93
CA MET A 45 16.07 -17.22 -0.71
C MET A 45 14.55 -17.43 -0.84
N LEU A 46 14.12 -18.02 -1.96
CA LEU A 46 12.73 -18.40 -2.23
C LEU A 46 12.71 -19.70 -3.05
N SER A 47 11.78 -20.62 -2.80
CA SER A 47 11.58 -21.79 -3.67
C SER A 47 11.13 -21.39 -5.06
N ALA A 48 10.27 -20.36 -5.21
CA ALA A 48 9.91 -19.77 -6.50
C ALA A 48 11.09 -19.15 -7.27
N ALA A 49 12.26 -18.95 -6.63
CA ALA A 49 13.50 -18.54 -7.28
C ALA A 49 14.41 -19.73 -7.66
N GLY A 50 13.90 -20.97 -7.55
CA GLY A 50 14.63 -22.20 -7.87
C GLY A 50 15.50 -22.74 -6.73
N ASN A 51 15.32 -22.27 -5.49
CA ASN A 51 16.09 -22.78 -4.35
C ASN A 51 15.58 -24.17 -3.91
N PRO A 52 16.40 -25.23 -3.99
CA PRO A 52 15.94 -26.60 -3.70
C PRO A 52 15.82 -26.90 -2.20
N TYR A 53 16.34 -26.03 -1.34
CA TYR A 53 16.39 -26.25 0.11
C TYR A 53 15.27 -25.54 0.88
N LEU A 54 14.63 -24.54 0.27
CA LEU A 54 13.62 -23.71 0.93
C LEU A 54 12.20 -24.16 0.59
N LYS A 55 11.30 -23.98 1.55
CA LYS A 55 9.85 -24.23 1.39
C LYS A 55 9.08 -22.95 1.73
N THR A 56 8.99 -22.02 0.78
CA THR A 56 8.38 -20.69 0.98
C THR A 56 6.94 -20.62 0.47
N ARG A 57 6.09 -21.58 0.84
CA ARG A 57 4.74 -21.77 0.28
C ARG A 57 3.88 -20.50 0.21
N ALA A 58 3.90 -19.66 1.25
CA ALA A 58 3.14 -18.42 1.26
C ALA A 58 3.66 -17.39 0.24
N LEU A 59 4.98 -17.24 0.11
CA LEU A 59 5.58 -16.34 -0.88
C LEU A 59 5.44 -16.89 -2.30
N ASP A 60 5.54 -18.21 -2.46
CA ASP A 60 5.35 -18.89 -3.75
C ASP A 60 3.92 -18.66 -4.25
N SER A 61 2.90 -18.78 -3.38
CA SER A 61 1.51 -18.48 -3.73
C SER A 61 1.29 -17.02 -4.16
N ILE A 62 1.97 -16.06 -3.53
CA ILE A 62 1.93 -14.64 -3.95
C ILE A 62 2.60 -14.47 -5.32
N ALA A 63 3.72 -15.16 -5.57
CA ALA A 63 4.42 -15.11 -6.85
C ALA A 63 3.60 -15.75 -8.00
N GLU A 64 2.90 -16.85 -7.73
CA GLU A 64 2.04 -17.56 -8.70
C GLU A 64 0.76 -16.80 -9.04
N SER A 65 0.16 -16.13 -8.07
CA SER A 65 -1.08 -15.35 -8.26
C SER A 65 -0.84 -13.90 -8.71
N GLY A 66 0.43 -13.49 -8.82
CA GLY A 66 0.81 -12.12 -9.11
C GLY A 66 1.98 -12.01 -10.09
N ILE A 67 2.82 -10.99 -9.89
CA ILE A 67 3.98 -10.72 -10.72
C ILE A 67 5.24 -10.79 -9.85
N ARG A 68 6.20 -11.63 -10.25
CA ARG A 68 7.53 -11.70 -9.64
C ARG A 68 8.55 -10.98 -10.49
N PHE A 69 9.06 -9.85 -10.00
CA PHE A 69 10.19 -9.15 -10.59
C PHE A 69 11.49 -9.92 -10.28
N THR A 70 12.11 -10.51 -11.30
CA THR A 70 13.37 -11.27 -11.16
C THR A 70 14.60 -10.37 -11.06
N ASN A 71 14.49 -9.14 -11.55
CA ASN A 71 15.54 -8.12 -11.58
C ASN A 71 15.07 -6.87 -10.81
N ALA A 72 14.99 -6.98 -9.49
CA ALA A 72 14.65 -5.88 -8.59
C ALA A 72 15.85 -5.56 -7.69
N TYR A 73 16.28 -4.30 -7.66
CA TYR A 73 17.50 -3.87 -6.98
C TYR A 73 17.19 -2.91 -5.84
N ALA A 74 17.86 -3.12 -4.70
CA ALA A 74 17.92 -2.11 -3.65
C ALA A 74 18.79 -0.94 -4.11
N THR A 75 18.37 0.28 -3.78
CA THR A 75 19.14 1.50 -4.10
C THR A 75 20.45 1.60 -3.34
N ASN A 76 20.54 0.89 -2.20
CA ASN A 76 21.74 0.72 -1.39
C ASN A 76 21.63 -0.62 -0.62
N PRO A 77 22.69 -1.41 -0.48
CA PRO A 77 22.65 -2.69 0.25
C PRO A 77 22.56 -2.54 1.78
N VAL A 78 22.53 -1.31 2.31
CA VAL A 78 22.47 -1.00 3.74
C VAL A 78 21.06 -0.53 4.16
N CYS A 79 20.67 -0.90 5.38
CA CYS A 79 19.30 -0.81 5.90
C CYS A 79 18.70 0.61 5.85
N MET A 80 19.31 1.59 6.53
CA MET A 80 18.85 2.99 6.55
C MET A 80 18.73 3.62 5.14
N PRO A 81 19.78 3.65 4.31
CA PRO A 81 19.70 4.30 2.99
C PRO A 81 18.72 3.61 2.03
N SER A 82 18.58 2.28 2.11
CA SER A 82 17.57 1.53 1.34
C SER A 82 16.15 1.93 1.75
N ARG A 83 15.87 1.99 3.06
CA ARG A 83 14.56 2.39 3.61
C ARG A 83 14.23 3.86 3.36
N LEU A 84 15.25 4.72 3.39
CA LEU A 84 15.10 6.13 3.01
C LEU A 84 14.58 6.25 1.58
N SER A 85 15.15 5.46 0.67
CA SER A 85 14.73 5.44 -0.73
C SER A 85 13.32 4.88 -0.90
N MET A 86 12.98 3.80 -0.19
CA MET A 86 11.62 3.24 -0.18
C MET A 86 10.57 4.23 0.33
N SER A 87 10.91 5.01 1.37
CA SER A 87 9.99 5.99 1.96
C SER A 87 9.82 7.25 1.11
N THR A 88 10.88 7.72 0.47
CA THR A 88 10.90 9.03 -0.22
C THR A 88 10.81 8.95 -1.74
N GLY A 89 11.06 7.77 -2.32
CA GLY A 89 11.23 7.60 -3.76
C GLY A 89 12.51 8.23 -4.32
N MET A 90 13.47 8.64 -3.46
CA MET A 90 14.69 9.33 -3.87
C MET A 90 15.94 8.52 -3.53
N MET A 91 16.97 8.63 -4.38
CA MET A 91 18.26 7.98 -4.12
C MET A 91 18.91 8.53 -2.83
N PRO A 92 19.52 7.68 -1.99
CA PRO A 92 19.95 8.10 -0.66
C PRO A 92 21.19 9.00 -0.72
N GLY A 93 21.97 8.90 -1.81
CA GLY A 93 23.07 9.83 -2.11
C GLY A 93 22.63 11.28 -2.28
N ARG A 94 21.35 11.55 -2.60
CA ARG A 94 20.80 12.92 -2.61
C ARG A 94 20.87 13.59 -1.24
N PHE A 95 20.88 12.80 -0.17
CA PHE A 95 20.91 13.27 1.22
C PHE A 95 22.25 12.99 1.91
N GLY A 96 23.26 12.53 1.17
CA GLY A 96 24.55 12.14 1.75
C GLY A 96 24.51 10.86 2.61
N VAL A 97 23.45 10.05 2.49
CA VAL A 97 23.27 8.84 3.32
C VAL A 97 23.70 7.59 2.53
N PHE A 98 24.79 6.97 2.95
CA PHE A 98 25.39 5.78 2.34
C PHE A 98 25.50 4.57 3.28
N ASN A 99 25.31 4.76 4.60
CA ASN A 99 25.47 3.75 5.64
C ASN A 99 24.52 4.04 6.81
N ASN A 100 24.38 3.08 7.72
CA ASN A 100 23.63 3.26 8.96
C ASN A 100 24.35 4.23 9.91
N GLY A 101 23.59 4.93 10.75
CA GLY A 101 24.13 5.81 11.79
C GLY A 101 24.64 7.16 11.31
N MET A 102 24.48 7.47 10.02
CA MET A 102 24.84 8.78 9.48
C MET A 102 23.65 9.73 9.60
N GLU A 103 23.95 11.01 9.85
CA GLU A 103 22.94 12.05 9.90
C GLU A 103 22.35 12.28 8.51
N ALA A 104 21.01 12.24 8.44
CA ALA A 104 20.27 12.51 7.23
C ALA A 104 19.57 13.86 7.36
N THR A 105 20.00 14.86 6.59
CA THR A 105 19.22 16.10 6.46
C THR A 105 18.24 15.93 5.32
N ILE A 106 17.00 15.61 5.65
CA ILE A 106 15.92 15.40 4.68
C ILE A 106 15.06 16.66 4.66
N PRO A 107 14.93 17.36 3.52
CA PRO A 107 14.07 18.54 3.42
C PRO A 107 12.63 18.23 3.84
N GLU A 108 11.96 19.22 4.45
CA GLU A 108 10.58 19.05 4.90
C GLU A 108 9.64 18.66 3.75
N GLU A 109 9.83 19.24 2.56
CA GLU A 109 9.07 18.90 1.35
C GLU A 109 9.18 17.42 0.98
N VAL A 110 10.38 16.84 1.09
CA VAL A 110 10.60 15.40 0.85
C VAL A 110 9.87 14.58 1.92
N THR A 111 10.01 14.97 3.18
CA THR A 111 9.34 14.30 4.30
C THR A 111 7.82 14.44 4.23
N ALA A 112 7.30 15.54 3.68
CA ALA A 112 5.88 15.76 3.42
C ALA A 112 5.36 14.87 2.29
N ASN A 113 6.22 14.48 1.35
CA ASN A 113 5.92 13.58 0.24
C ASN A 113 6.42 12.14 0.46
N SER A 114 6.62 11.71 1.71
CA SER A 114 6.90 10.30 1.99
C SER A 114 5.71 9.40 1.66
N LEU A 115 5.97 8.13 1.34
CA LEU A 115 4.98 7.13 0.93
C LEU A 115 3.78 7.10 1.87
N GLY A 116 4.01 7.03 3.19
CA GLY A 116 2.92 7.02 4.17
C GLY A 116 2.07 8.30 4.14
N LYS A 117 2.68 9.47 4.00
CA LYS A 117 1.94 10.74 3.94
C LYS A 117 1.20 10.91 2.62
N LEU A 118 1.77 10.45 1.51
CA LEU A 118 1.11 10.42 0.20
C LEU A 118 -0.15 9.54 0.25
N MET A 119 -0.02 8.33 0.80
CA MET A 119 -1.15 7.41 0.97
C MET A 119 -2.24 8.02 1.86
N LYS A 120 -1.87 8.65 2.98
CA LYS A 120 -2.82 9.34 3.86
C LYS A 120 -3.55 10.49 3.15
N ARG A 121 -2.85 11.31 2.35
CA ARG A 121 -3.48 12.37 1.53
C ARG A 121 -4.40 11.83 0.44
N ALA A 122 -4.08 10.66 -0.11
CA ALA A 122 -4.95 9.95 -1.05
C ALA A 122 -6.19 9.31 -0.40
N GLY A 123 -6.40 9.53 0.92
CA GLY A 123 -7.57 9.07 1.65
C GLY A 123 -7.48 7.63 2.12
N TYR A 124 -6.28 7.05 2.21
CA TYR A 124 -6.06 5.74 2.84
C TYR A 124 -5.86 5.88 4.35
N ALA A 125 -6.42 4.95 5.11
CA ALA A 125 -5.95 4.69 6.46
C ALA A 125 -4.56 4.05 6.39
N THR A 126 -3.58 4.65 7.04
CA THR A 126 -2.19 4.17 7.02
C THR A 126 -1.81 3.60 8.37
N PHE A 127 -1.32 2.38 8.38
CA PHE A 127 -0.73 1.72 9.55
C PHE A 127 0.69 1.26 9.22
N TYR A 128 1.56 1.30 10.23
CA TYR A 128 2.92 0.79 10.13
C TYR A 128 3.21 -0.10 11.34
N GLY A 129 3.71 -1.31 11.08
CA GLY A 129 4.17 -2.24 12.11
C GLY A 129 5.47 -2.90 11.67
N GLY A 130 6.46 -2.92 12.55
CA GLY A 130 7.78 -3.52 12.28
C GLY A 130 8.94 -2.54 12.44
N LYS A 131 10.04 -2.79 11.70
CA LYS A 131 11.32 -2.08 11.83
C LYS A 131 11.39 -0.84 10.95
N THR A 132 11.33 0.34 11.57
CA THR A 132 11.40 1.64 10.88
C THR A 132 12.80 1.91 10.34
N HIS A 133 13.82 1.84 11.22
CA HIS A 133 15.24 2.14 10.95
C HIS A 133 15.42 3.41 10.08
N LEU A 134 14.68 4.45 10.43
CA LEU A 134 14.68 5.81 9.89
C LEU A 134 14.52 6.76 11.07
#